data_AF-A0A943IFY0-F1
#
_entry.id   AF-A0A943IFY0-F1
#
_cell.length_a   1.000
_cell.length_b   1.000
_cell.length_c   1.000
_cell.angle_alpha   90.00
_cell.angle_beta   90.00
_cell.angle_gamma   90.00
#
_symmetry.space_group_name_H-M   'P 1'
#
loop_
_entity.id
_entity.type
_entity.pdbx_description
1 polymer ?
#
loop_
_entity_poly.entity_id
_entity_poly.type
_entity_poly.pdbx_seq_one_letter_code
_entity_poly.pdbx_strand_id
1 'polypeptide(L)'
;MKRWIAGILCVSCLLMMTACSRNGEEVSGSQEESSQTMESSSESVEQPSEDSQPEEAAEPEEPVSSRPRTVSIRPVTSAEAEPVQVNVTARNAIAAEMVVVSDGQKAAEFAAELQSVVPSDQAIPSDAQPVEILLVYSMDGGEHRYQLYRESDADYIAKDGVLYQGGAGLSTWADAVIPALPAVPEGADAAQAAGTEQIMLKKSSLYRAGERVVWDTALQEQIRGWIADARPLEGEFTPDTGGETIEVSFGEGNSYIFSSQTQDGAGLMKHDSAWYLVEKEAFSTLSGVFS
;
A
#
# COMPACT_ATOMS: atom_id res chain seq x y z
N MET A 1 16.39 -37.95 15.77
CA MET A 1 15.85 -37.44 14.49
C MET A 1 15.26 -36.06 14.74
N LYS A 2 15.91 -35.02 14.22
CA LYS A 2 15.45 -33.63 14.29
C LYS A 2 14.41 -33.41 13.20
N ARG A 3 13.19 -33.01 13.55
CA ARG A 3 12.21 -32.45 12.62
C ARG A 3 11.95 -31.01 13.03
N TRP A 4 12.30 -30.11 12.12
CA TRP A 4 11.98 -28.70 12.16
C TRP A 4 10.49 -28.55 11.83
N ILE A 5 9.75 -27.84 12.68
CA ILE A 5 8.51 -27.17 12.29
C ILE A 5 8.73 -25.70 12.62
N ALA A 6 9.42 -25.03 11.70
CA ALA A 6 9.48 -23.58 11.62
C ALA A 6 8.68 -23.22 10.36
N GLY A 7 7.51 -22.63 10.55
CA GLY A 7 6.62 -22.28 9.44
C GLY A 7 5.17 -22.25 9.87
N ILE A 8 4.80 -21.24 10.68
CA ILE A 8 3.47 -20.63 10.89
C ILE A 8 3.73 -19.46 11.87
N LEU A 9 4.51 -18.45 11.46
CA LEU A 9 4.78 -17.31 12.37
C LEU A 9 5.04 -15.96 11.68
N CYS A 10 4.83 -15.83 10.36
CA CYS A 10 5.12 -14.55 9.66
C CYS A 10 3.93 -13.88 8.98
N VAL A 11 2.68 -14.30 9.21
CA VAL A 11 1.50 -13.62 8.63
C VAL A 11 0.71 -12.81 9.68
N SER A 12 0.89 -13.11 10.97
CA SER A 12 0.15 -12.47 12.07
C SER A 12 0.75 -11.13 12.57
N CYS A 13 1.93 -10.72 12.10
CA CYS A 13 2.60 -9.49 12.59
C CYS A 13 2.40 -8.25 11.68
N LEU A 14 1.68 -8.34 10.56
CA LEU A 14 1.55 -7.24 9.60
C LEU A 14 0.30 -6.35 9.78
N LEU A 15 -0.61 -6.68 10.70
CA LEU A 15 -1.80 -5.86 10.98
C LEU A 15 -1.64 -4.96 12.23
N MET A 16 -0.48 -4.31 12.37
CA MET A 16 -0.42 -3.06 13.15
C MET A 16 -0.81 -1.91 12.24
N MET A 17 -2.10 -1.83 11.90
CA MET A 17 -2.69 -0.68 11.24
C MET A 17 -3.45 0.11 12.28
N THR A 18 -2.72 1.06 12.87
CA THR A 18 -3.25 2.19 13.60
C THR A 18 -4.37 2.85 12.81
N ALA A 19 -5.43 3.19 13.54
CA ALA A 19 -6.60 3.95 13.14
C ALA A 19 -6.27 5.07 12.14
N CYS A 20 -7.20 5.30 11.22
CA CYS A 20 -7.26 6.44 10.32
C CYS A 20 -6.74 7.71 11.02
N SER A 21 -5.54 8.14 10.62
CA SER A 21 -4.83 9.23 11.30
C SER A 21 -5.61 10.53 11.20
N ARG A 22 -5.79 11.15 12.37
CA ARG A 22 -6.39 12.45 12.62
C ARG A 22 -5.28 13.50 12.48
N ASN A 23 -5.30 14.29 11.41
CA ASN A 23 -4.53 15.53 11.32
C ASN A 23 -5.46 16.72 11.57
N GLY A 24 -5.18 17.47 12.62
CA GLY A 24 -5.71 18.81 12.86
C GLY A 24 -4.55 19.72 13.25
N GLU A 25 -4.46 20.85 12.55
CA GLU A 25 -3.58 22.02 12.64
C GLU A 25 -2.90 22.31 13.98
N GLU A 26 -1.72 22.97 13.96
CA GLU A 26 -1.57 24.42 14.25
C GLU A 26 -0.29 25.00 13.60
N VAL A 27 -0.44 26.20 13.03
CA VAL A 27 0.59 27.09 12.45
C VAL A 27 1.01 28.15 13.48
N SER A 28 2.31 28.43 13.59
CA SER A 28 2.91 29.74 13.92
C SER A 28 4.43 29.58 13.79
N GLY A 29 5.21 30.39 13.06
CA GLY A 29 5.05 31.76 12.61
C GLY A 29 6.15 32.62 13.26
N SER A 30 7.21 32.96 12.53
CA SER A 30 8.02 34.18 12.73
C SER A 30 9.21 34.28 11.76
N GLN A 31 8.98 35.09 10.72
CA GLN A 31 9.82 36.13 10.11
C GLN A 31 11.12 36.54 10.85
N GLU A 32 12.24 36.71 10.12
CA GLU A 32 13.00 37.98 10.07
C GLU A 32 14.10 37.99 8.99
N GLU A 33 14.18 39.15 8.31
CA GLU A 33 15.17 39.61 7.34
C GLU A 33 16.60 39.66 7.89
N SER A 34 17.60 39.59 7.00
CA SER A 34 18.68 40.58 6.98
C SER A 34 19.45 40.55 5.66
N SER A 35 19.34 41.68 4.96
CA SER A 35 20.19 42.14 3.88
C SER A 35 21.57 42.56 4.41
N GLN A 36 22.61 42.44 3.58
CA GLN A 36 23.66 43.46 3.54
C GLN A 36 24.52 43.37 2.27
N THR A 37 24.45 44.48 1.53
CA THR A 37 25.29 44.96 0.44
C THR A 37 26.72 45.21 0.91
N MET A 38 27.72 44.96 0.06
CA MET A 38 28.99 45.70 0.11
C MET A 38 29.57 45.86 -1.30
N GLU A 39 29.61 47.11 -1.77
CA GLU A 39 30.40 47.60 -2.90
C GLU A 39 31.85 47.85 -2.49
N SER A 40 32.78 47.70 -3.44
CA SER A 40 33.98 48.55 -3.63
C SER A 40 34.62 48.13 -4.98
N SER A 41 34.60 48.92 -6.06
CA SER A 41 35.49 50.06 -6.37
C SER A 41 36.98 49.67 -6.32
N SER A 42 37.86 49.83 -7.33
CA SER A 42 37.88 50.68 -8.54
C SER A 42 39.06 50.29 -9.48
N GLU A 43 38.95 50.64 -10.78
CA GLU A 43 39.94 51.29 -11.70
C GLU A 43 41.46 50.95 -11.60
N SER A 44 42.30 50.82 -12.65
CA SER A 44 42.37 51.51 -13.95
C SER A 44 43.58 50.97 -14.79
N VAL A 45 43.69 51.45 -16.04
CA VAL A 45 44.86 51.59 -16.95
C VAL A 45 44.94 50.69 -18.22
N GLU A 46 45.15 51.39 -19.34
CA GLU A 46 45.07 51.05 -20.77
C GLU A 46 46.20 50.19 -21.36
N GLN A 47 45.81 49.33 -22.34
CA GLN A 47 46.33 48.99 -23.69
C GLN A 47 47.83 49.11 -24.08
N PRO A 48 48.29 48.55 -25.23
CA PRO A 48 47.75 47.51 -26.13
C PRO A 48 48.78 46.39 -26.40
N SER A 49 48.41 45.34 -27.16
CA SER A 49 49.23 44.75 -28.24
C SER A 49 48.45 43.63 -28.90
N GLU A 50 48.22 43.78 -30.20
CA GLU A 50 47.87 42.69 -31.10
C GLU A 50 49.02 41.69 -31.09
N ASP A 51 48.73 40.42 -30.81
CA ASP A 51 49.51 39.34 -31.37
C ASP A 51 48.60 38.15 -31.69
N SER A 52 48.97 37.48 -32.76
CA SER A 52 48.12 36.63 -33.58
C SER A 52 47.95 35.22 -33.02
N GLN A 53 46.90 34.54 -33.53
CA GLN A 53 46.81 33.09 -33.79
C GLN A 53 46.14 32.22 -32.71
N PRO A 54 45.49 31.10 -33.10
CA PRO A 54 44.42 30.90 -34.09
C PRO A 54 43.05 30.70 -33.41
N GLU A 55 41.96 30.64 -34.19
CA GLU A 55 40.67 30.12 -33.73
C GLU A 55 40.88 28.75 -33.06
N GLU A 56 40.78 28.70 -31.74
CA GLU A 56 40.45 27.48 -31.02
C GLU A 56 39.05 27.11 -31.50
N ALA A 57 38.99 26.08 -32.35
CA ALA A 57 37.74 25.44 -32.69
C ALA A 57 37.10 25.03 -31.37
N ALA A 58 36.14 25.83 -30.91
CA ALA A 58 35.29 25.49 -29.80
C ALA A 58 34.82 24.07 -30.07
N GLU A 59 35.18 23.13 -29.19
CA GLU A 59 34.58 21.81 -29.18
C GLU A 59 33.07 22.05 -29.29
N PRO A 60 32.38 21.38 -30.23
CA PRO A 60 30.94 21.55 -30.31
C PRO A 60 30.39 21.18 -28.94
N GLU A 61 29.87 22.16 -28.21
CA GLU A 61 29.15 21.89 -26.97
C GLU A 61 28.13 20.82 -27.33
N GLU A 62 28.30 19.62 -26.73
CA GLU A 62 27.35 18.55 -26.92
C GLU A 62 25.97 19.15 -26.66
N PRO A 63 25.00 19.01 -27.58
CA PRO A 63 23.71 19.62 -27.38
C PRO A 63 23.20 19.13 -26.04
N VAL A 64 23.04 20.04 -25.08
CA VAL A 64 22.52 19.74 -23.75
C VAL A 64 21.16 19.11 -23.97
N SER A 65 21.14 17.77 -23.96
CA SER A 65 19.96 16.99 -24.29
C SER A 65 18.89 17.38 -23.28
N SER A 66 17.91 18.14 -23.76
CA SER A 66 16.77 18.61 -22.96
C SER A 66 15.81 17.47 -22.60
N ARG A 67 16.17 16.21 -22.91
CA ARG A 67 15.42 15.05 -22.49
C ARG A 67 15.66 14.83 -21.00
N PRO A 68 14.59 14.64 -20.21
CA PRO A 68 14.72 14.24 -18.81
C PRO A 68 15.61 12.99 -18.73
N ARG A 69 16.67 13.05 -17.90
CA ARG A 69 17.54 11.91 -17.69
C ARG A 69 16.83 10.90 -16.80
N THR A 70 16.84 9.64 -17.21
CA THR A 70 16.34 8.55 -16.37
C THR A 70 17.34 8.22 -15.26
N VAL A 71 16.80 7.75 -14.13
CA VAL A 71 17.56 7.32 -12.96
C VAL A 71 17.07 5.96 -12.49
N SER A 72 17.90 5.25 -11.73
CA SER A 72 17.52 4.01 -11.06
C SER A 72 17.16 4.28 -9.61
N ILE A 73 15.96 3.85 -9.21
CA ILE A 73 15.49 3.81 -7.81
C ILE A 73 15.34 2.37 -7.30
N ARG A 74 15.76 1.40 -8.11
CA ARG A 74 15.87 -0.01 -7.73
C ARG A 74 16.77 -0.12 -6.49
N PRO A 75 16.43 -0.97 -5.50
CA PRO A 75 17.26 -1.09 -4.32
C PRO A 75 18.62 -1.69 -4.68
N VAL A 76 19.65 -1.24 -3.96
CA VAL A 76 20.99 -1.83 -4.06
C VAL A 76 20.98 -3.10 -3.22
N THR A 77 21.11 -4.24 -3.89
CA THR A 77 21.10 -5.57 -3.26
C THR A 77 22.39 -6.32 -3.60
N SER A 78 22.62 -7.46 -2.94
CA SER A 78 23.63 -8.43 -3.39
C SER A 78 23.36 -8.87 -4.83
N ALA A 79 24.41 -9.27 -5.56
CA ALA A 79 24.31 -9.79 -6.92
C ALA A 79 23.50 -11.10 -7.00
N GLU A 80 23.44 -11.85 -5.91
CA GLU A 80 22.69 -13.12 -5.80
C GLU A 80 21.24 -12.90 -5.36
N ALA A 81 20.87 -11.68 -4.95
CA ALA A 81 19.52 -11.37 -4.49
C ALA A 81 18.60 -11.14 -5.70
N GLU A 82 17.54 -11.95 -5.76
CA GLU A 82 16.54 -11.89 -6.82
C GLU A 82 15.20 -11.42 -6.26
N PRO A 83 14.42 -10.60 -7.00
CA PRO A 83 13.03 -10.33 -6.66
C PRO A 83 12.23 -11.64 -6.69
N VAL A 84 11.57 -11.99 -5.58
CA VAL A 84 10.83 -13.25 -5.47
C VAL A 84 9.34 -13.07 -5.24
N GLN A 85 8.94 -11.91 -4.74
CA GLN A 85 7.56 -11.63 -4.41
C GLN A 85 7.29 -10.13 -4.42
N VAL A 86 6.05 -9.76 -4.72
CA VAL A 86 5.54 -8.41 -4.55
C VAL A 86 4.19 -8.46 -3.83
N ASN A 87 4.03 -7.65 -2.79
CA ASN A 87 2.74 -7.46 -2.14
C ASN A 87 2.18 -6.11 -2.57
N VAL A 88 0.93 -6.09 -3.02
CA VAL A 88 0.26 -4.91 -3.52
C VAL A 88 -0.95 -4.64 -2.64
N THR A 89 -1.01 -3.46 -2.02
CA THR A 89 -2.13 -3.04 -1.18
C THR A 89 -2.79 -1.80 -1.77
N ALA A 90 -4.03 -1.94 -2.24
CA ALA A 90 -4.85 -0.84 -2.71
C ALA A 90 -5.90 -0.48 -1.65
N ARG A 91 -6.23 0.80 -1.51
CA ARG A 91 -7.22 1.28 -0.54
C ARG A 91 -8.10 2.37 -1.13
N ASN A 92 -9.31 2.47 -0.59
CA ASN A 92 -10.20 3.61 -0.73
C ASN A 92 -10.82 3.93 0.64
N ALA A 93 -11.78 4.85 0.71
CA ALA A 93 -12.43 5.24 1.96
C ALA A 93 -13.17 4.09 2.69
N ILE A 94 -13.49 2.99 1.99
CA ILE A 94 -14.40 1.94 2.49
C ILE A 94 -13.82 0.53 2.43
N ALA A 95 -12.66 0.36 1.81
CA ALA A 95 -12.07 -0.94 1.52
C ALA A 95 -10.55 -0.87 1.43
N ALA A 96 -9.91 -1.97 1.82
CA ALA A 96 -8.53 -2.25 1.52
C ALA A 96 -8.41 -3.66 0.94
N GLU A 97 -7.55 -3.84 -0.05
CA GLU A 97 -7.24 -5.15 -0.64
C GLU A 97 -5.74 -5.30 -0.74
N MET A 98 -5.22 -6.37 -0.13
CA MET A 98 -3.84 -6.80 -0.27
C MET A 98 -3.80 -8.11 -1.06
N VAL A 99 -2.96 -8.14 -2.09
CA VAL A 99 -2.62 -9.33 -2.87
C VAL A 99 -1.14 -9.63 -2.71
N VAL A 100 -0.82 -10.88 -2.38
CA VAL A 100 0.54 -11.41 -2.35
C VAL A 100 0.82 -12.13 -3.66
N VAL A 101 1.74 -11.60 -4.45
CA VAL A 101 2.15 -12.17 -5.74
C VAL A 101 3.52 -12.81 -5.57
N SER A 102 3.55 -14.11 -5.25
CA SER A 102 4.78 -14.92 -5.12
C SER A 102 5.28 -15.42 -6.49
N ASP A 103 5.17 -14.58 -7.52
CA ASP A 103 5.69 -14.82 -8.87
C ASP A 103 6.95 -13.97 -9.05
N GLY A 104 8.11 -14.63 -9.09
CA GLY A 104 9.40 -13.98 -9.26
C GLY A 104 9.53 -13.22 -10.59
N GLN A 105 8.82 -13.66 -11.64
CA GLN A 105 8.79 -12.92 -12.90
C GLN A 105 8.05 -11.59 -12.72
N LYS A 106 6.88 -11.60 -12.08
CA LYS A 106 6.13 -10.35 -11.79
C LYS A 106 6.89 -9.40 -10.88
N ALA A 107 7.61 -9.94 -9.90
CA ALA A 107 8.48 -9.14 -9.03
C ALA A 107 9.66 -8.55 -9.82
N ALA A 108 10.26 -9.32 -10.74
CA ALA A 108 11.35 -8.86 -11.60
C ALA A 108 10.92 -7.81 -12.62
N GLU A 109 9.72 -7.95 -13.21
CA GLU A 109 9.10 -6.94 -14.07
C GLU A 109 8.99 -5.59 -13.34
N PHE A 110 8.45 -5.58 -12.12
CA PHE A 110 8.41 -4.36 -11.30
C PHE A 110 9.81 -3.80 -11.02
N ALA A 111 10.75 -4.65 -10.61
CA ALA A 111 12.12 -4.24 -10.32
C ALA A 111 12.86 -3.69 -11.56
N ALA A 112 12.46 -4.09 -12.77
CA ALA A 112 12.98 -3.55 -14.02
C ALA A 112 12.49 -2.13 -14.27
N GLU A 113 11.21 -1.84 -14.03
CA GLU A 113 10.65 -0.49 -14.17
C GLU A 113 11.36 0.52 -13.25
N LEU A 114 11.78 0.10 -12.05
CA LEU A 114 12.52 0.94 -11.11
C LEU A 114 13.93 1.33 -11.58
N GLN A 115 14.48 0.72 -12.64
CA GLN A 115 15.83 1.02 -13.13
C GLN A 115 15.90 2.25 -14.03
N SER A 116 14.77 2.66 -14.62
CA SER A 116 14.73 3.72 -15.62
C SER A 116 13.49 4.59 -15.44
N VAL A 117 13.39 5.25 -14.28
CA VAL A 117 12.35 6.22 -13.97
C VAL A 117 12.81 7.65 -14.22
N VAL A 118 11.88 8.58 -14.43
CA VAL A 118 12.18 10.00 -14.63
C VAL A 118 11.80 10.79 -13.38
N PRO A 119 12.72 11.54 -12.74
CA PRO A 119 12.36 12.42 -11.62
C PRO A 119 11.27 13.42 -12.03
N SER A 120 10.28 13.61 -11.17
CA SER A 120 9.19 14.57 -11.37
C SER A 120 9.26 15.69 -10.33
N ASP A 121 9.01 16.92 -10.78
CA ASP A 121 8.88 18.09 -9.90
C ASP A 121 7.46 18.19 -9.29
N GLN A 122 6.56 17.28 -9.65
CA GLN A 122 5.21 17.23 -9.09
C GLN A 122 5.26 16.87 -7.60
N ALA A 123 4.46 17.60 -6.82
CA ALA A 123 4.25 17.28 -5.42
C ALA A 123 3.33 16.06 -5.29
N ILE A 124 3.61 15.21 -4.31
CA ILE A 124 2.71 14.14 -3.91
C ILE A 124 1.45 14.78 -3.32
N PRO A 125 0.24 14.54 -3.86
CA PRO A 125 -0.98 15.10 -3.30
C PRO A 125 -1.19 14.58 -1.87
N SER A 126 -1.51 15.47 -0.93
CA SER A 126 -1.66 15.12 0.49
C SER A 126 -2.87 14.22 0.76
N ASP A 127 -3.86 14.25 -0.12
CA ASP A 127 -5.11 13.48 -0.07
C ASP A 127 -5.09 12.25 -1.00
N ALA A 128 -4.03 12.05 -1.77
CA ALA A 128 -3.89 10.86 -2.60
C ALA A 128 -3.81 9.60 -1.74
N GLN A 129 -4.49 8.55 -2.20
CA GLN A 129 -4.39 7.22 -1.62
C GLN A 129 -3.50 6.37 -2.52
N PRO A 130 -2.18 6.29 -2.24
CA PRO A 130 -1.29 5.49 -3.05
C PRO A 130 -1.60 4.01 -2.91
N VAL A 131 -1.27 3.26 -3.96
CA VAL A 131 -1.12 1.81 -3.85
C VAL A 131 0.23 1.52 -3.21
N GLU A 132 0.21 0.82 -2.07
CA GLU A 132 1.44 0.43 -1.39
C GLU A 132 2.00 -0.84 -2.05
N ILE A 133 3.29 -0.81 -2.38
CA ILE A 133 3.99 -1.93 -2.98
C ILE A 133 5.15 -2.32 -2.08
N LEU A 134 5.17 -3.58 -1.63
CA LEU A 134 6.29 -4.18 -0.91
C LEU A 134 6.98 -5.17 -1.84
N LEU A 135 8.18 -4.85 -2.28
CA LEU A 135 9.02 -5.72 -3.09
C LEU A 135 9.93 -6.54 -2.17
N VAL A 136 9.87 -7.87 -2.29
CA VAL A 136 10.63 -8.80 -1.46
C VAL A 136 11.69 -9.49 -2.32
N TYR A 137 12.94 -9.43 -1.85
CA TYR A 137 14.08 -10.11 -2.45
C TYR A 137 14.43 -11.38 -1.67
N SER A 138 15.03 -12.35 -2.37
CA SER A 138 15.68 -13.49 -1.75
C SER A 138 16.93 -13.07 -0.95
N MET A 139 17.46 -14.02 -0.17
CA MET A 139 18.73 -13.89 0.53
C MET A 139 18.77 -12.65 1.45
N ASP A 140 19.78 -11.81 1.33
CA ASP A 140 19.99 -10.58 2.10
C ASP A 140 19.38 -9.34 1.43
N GLY A 141 18.68 -9.49 0.30
CA GLY A 141 18.10 -8.38 -0.44
C GLY A 141 16.97 -7.67 0.31
N GLY A 142 16.32 -8.35 1.25
CA GLY A 142 15.34 -7.77 2.16
C GLY A 142 14.04 -7.28 1.49
N GLU A 143 13.32 -6.44 2.22
CA GLU A 143 12.03 -5.87 1.81
C GLU A 143 12.16 -4.38 1.51
N HIS A 144 11.55 -3.93 0.42
CA HIS A 144 11.60 -2.54 -0.03
C HIS A 144 10.19 -2.00 -0.30
N ARG A 145 9.88 -0.83 0.27
CA ARG A 145 8.56 -0.21 0.18
C ARG A 145 8.54 0.89 -0.87
N TYR A 146 7.46 0.93 -1.62
CA TYR A 146 7.18 1.91 -2.66
C TYR A 146 5.71 2.33 -2.57
N GLN A 147 5.42 3.52 -3.06
CA GLN A 147 4.05 4.02 -3.22
C GLN A 147 3.81 4.34 -4.68
N LEU A 148 2.78 3.75 -5.26
CA LEU A 148 2.35 3.98 -6.63
C LEU A 148 1.15 4.93 -6.65
N TYR A 149 1.28 6.01 -7.42
CA TYR A 149 0.25 7.00 -7.69
C TYR A 149 -0.16 6.88 -9.15
N ARG A 150 -1.47 6.78 -9.39
CA ARG A 150 -2.03 6.64 -10.74
C ARG A 150 -2.76 7.91 -11.12
N GLU A 151 -2.35 8.54 -12.21
CA GLU A 151 -3.06 9.64 -12.84
C GLU A 151 -3.63 9.20 -14.19
N SER A 152 -4.47 10.03 -14.83
CA SER A 152 -5.10 9.67 -16.10
C SER A 152 -4.09 9.38 -17.23
N ASP A 153 -2.92 10.01 -17.15
CA ASP A 153 -1.97 10.06 -18.26
C ASP A 153 -0.63 9.38 -17.94
N ALA A 154 -0.35 9.10 -16.66
CA ALA A 154 0.91 8.50 -16.21
C ALA A 154 0.78 7.85 -14.83
N ASP A 155 1.68 6.89 -14.57
CA ASP A 155 1.87 6.29 -13.26
C ASP A 155 3.21 6.75 -12.65
N TYR A 156 3.20 7.01 -11.35
CA TYR A 156 4.35 7.53 -10.62
C TYR A 156 4.68 6.67 -9.40
N ILE A 157 5.96 6.50 -9.14
CA ILE A 157 6.48 5.85 -7.94
C ILE A 157 7.06 6.92 -7.02
N ALA A 158 6.62 6.97 -5.77
CA ALA A 158 7.30 7.73 -4.74
C ALA A 158 8.27 6.85 -3.96
N LYS A 159 9.46 7.39 -3.72
CA LYS A 159 10.48 6.80 -2.86
C LYS A 159 11.24 7.92 -2.14
N ASP A 160 11.45 7.77 -0.84
CA ASP A 160 12.22 8.70 -0.01
C ASP A 160 11.76 10.17 -0.14
N GLY A 161 10.45 10.38 -0.33
CA GLY A 161 9.84 11.71 -0.48
C GLY A 161 9.96 12.33 -1.88
N VAL A 162 10.57 11.63 -2.85
CA VAL A 162 10.70 12.08 -4.25
C VAL A 162 9.74 11.27 -5.13
N LEU A 163 9.11 11.96 -6.08
CA LEU A 163 8.22 11.34 -7.06
C LEU A 163 8.95 11.09 -8.38
N TYR A 164 8.72 9.91 -8.96
CA TYR A 164 9.34 9.48 -10.21
C TYR A 164 8.27 8.98 -11.18
N GLN A 165 8.25 9.51 -12.39
CA GLN A 165 7.39 9.02 -13.46
C GLN A 165 7.93 7.69 -13.98
N GLY A 166 7.06 6.68 -14.01
CA GLY A 166 7.34 5.37 -14.59
C GLY A 166 7.18 5.34 -16.10
N GLY A 167 7.67 4.28 -16.73
CA GLY A 167 7.41 3.99 -18.15
C GLY A 167 6.07 3.30 -18.38
N ALA A 168 5.71 3.06 -19.64
CA ALA A 168 4.50 2.32 -20.00
C ALA A 168 4.46 0.87 -19.47
N GLY A 169 5.63 0.29 -19.17
CA GLY A 169 5.74 -1.03 -18.55
C GLY A 169 5.16 -1.04 -17.13
N LEU A 170 5.36 0.04 -16.36
CA LEU A 170 4.79 0.20 -15.03
C LEU A 170 3.26 0.17 -15.07
N SER A 171 2.63 0.88 -16.00
CA SER A 171 1.16 0.89 -16.15
C SER A 171 0.62 -0.49 -16.49
N THR A 172 1.26 -1.16 -17.45
CA THR A 172 0.89 -2.54 -17.84
C THR A 172 1.02 -3.51 -16.68
N TRP A 173 2.09 -3.38 -15.90
CA TRP A 173 2.32 -4.19 -14.71
C TRP A 173 1.26 -3.90 -13.64
N ALA A 174 0.99 -2.62 -13.35
CA ALA A 174 0.02 -2.16 -12.37
C ALA A 174 -1.40 -2.69 -12.66
N ASP A 175 -1.85 -2.58 -13.91
CA ASP A 175 -3.16 -3.09 -14.34
C ASP A 175 -3.32 -4.60 -14.15
N ALA A 176 -2.22 -5.36 -14.17
CA ALA A 176 -2.24 -6.80 -14.00
C ALA A 176 -2.29 -7.26 -12.54
N VAL A 177 -1.84 -6.43 -11.59
CA VAL A 177 -1.60 -6.86 -10.19
C VAL A 177 -2.40 -6.08 -9.16
N ILE A 178 -2.84 -4.86 -9.47
CA ILE A 178 -3.61 -4.05 -8.52
C ILE A 178 -5.01 -4.64 -8.38
N PRO A 179 -5.44 -4.99 -7.16
CA PRO A 179 -6.79 -5.50 -6.95
C PRO A 179 -7.82 -4.40 -7.19
N ALA A 180 -8.93 -4.76 -7.83
CA ALA A 180 -10.08 -3.88 -7.96
C ALA A 180 -10.73 -3.64 -6.59
N LEU A 181 -11.07 -2.38 -6.32
CA LEU A 181 -11.78 -1.97 -5.12
C LEU A 181 -13.27 -1.69 -5.44
N PRO A 182 -14.18 -1.91 -4.48
CA PRO A 182 -15.57 -1.50 -4.65
C PRO A 182 -15.68 0.02 -4.81
N ALA A 183 -16.68 0.48 -5.55
CA ALA A 183 -16.96 1.91 -5.69
C ALA A 183 -17.34 2.52 -4.34
N VAL A 184 -16.81 3.71 -4.05
CA VAL A 184 -17.19 4.49 -2.86
C VAL A 184 -18.57 5.13 -3.12
N PRO A 185 -19.58 4.86 -2.27
CA PRO A 185 -20.89 5.50 -2.38
C PRO A 185 -20.79 7.04 -2.32
N GLU A 186 -21.65 7.73 -3.08
CA GLU A 186 -21.71 9.19 -3.07
C GLU A 186 -22.05 9.70 -1.66
N GLY A 187 -21.20 10.59 -1.12
CA GLY A 187 -21.33 11.13 0.25
C GLY A 187 -20.61 10.34 1.35
N ALA A 188 -19.86 9.28 1.01
CA ALA A 188 -19.01 8.56 1.96
C ALA A 188 -17.61 9.21 2.08
N ASP A 189 -17.51 10.35 2.78
CA ASP A 189 -16.25 11.08 2.96
C ASP A 189 -16.03 11.52 4.43
N ALA A 190 -15.41 10.65 5.22
CA ALA A 190 -14.89 10.91 6.58
C ALA A 190 -15.92 11.24 7.70
N ALA A 191 -16.99 12.01 7.44
CA ALA A 191 -17.97 12.42 8.45
C ALA A 191 -18.88 11.25 8.89
N GLN A 192 -19.19 10.31 8.01
CA GLN A 192 -19.94 9.09 8.36
C GLN A 192 -19.05 7.98 8.96
N ALA A 193 -17.73 8.02 8.72
CA ALA A 193 -16.78 7.20 9.45
C ALA A 193 -16.63 7.62 10.92
N ALA A 194 -16.83 8.90 11.21
CA ALA A 194 -16.78 9.43 12.57
C ALA A 194 -18.07 9.26 13.38
N GLY A 195 -19.22 8.97 12.74
CA GLY A 195 -20.55 9.04 13.38
C GLY A 195 -21.35 7.74 13.47
N THR A 196 -20.87 6.63 12.91
CA THR A 196 -21.65 5.40 12.80
C THR A 196 -20.88 4.23 13.41
N GLU A 197 -21.54 3.35 14.17
CA GLU A 197 -20.98 2.08 14.60
C GLU A 197 -20.68 1.20 13.39
N GLN A 198 -19.51 1.39 12.78
CA GLN A 198 -19.14 0.65 11.58
C GLN A 198 -18.78 -0.78 11.93
N ILE A 199 -19.33 -1.72 11.14
CA ILE A 199 -18.87 -3.09 11.13
C ILE A 199 -17.75 -3.20 10.11
N MET A 200 -16.57 -3.61 10.55
CA MET A 200 -15.43 -3.91 9.71
C MET A 200 -15.32 -5.42 9.50
N LEU A 201 -15.26 -5.84 8.25
CA LEU A 201 -14.95 -7.21 7.86
C LEU A 201 -13.48 -7.31 7.48
N LYS A 202 -12.76 -8.27 8.03
CA LYS A 202 -11.42 -8.64 7.59
C LYS A 202 -11.41 -10.08 7.12
N LYS A 203 -11.29 -10.29 5.81
CA LYS A 203 -11.11 -11.62 5.24
C LYS A 203 -9.61 -11.86 5.10
N SER A 204 -9.13 -13.00 5.56
CA SER A 204 -7.72 -13.38 5.42
C SER A 204 -7.58 -14.77 4.84
N SER A 205 -6.67 -14.89 3.89
CA SER A 205 -6.18 -16.13 3.28
C SER A 205 -4.65 -16.06 3.17
N LEU A 206 -4.01 -17.13 2.71
CA LEU A 206 -2.55 -17.18 2.56
C LEU A 206 -2.00 -16.13 1.58
N TYR A 207 -2.76 -15.81 0.52
CA TYR A 207 -2.28 -14.97 -0.59
C TYR A 207 -3.08 -13.68 -0.77
N ARG A 208 -4.15 -13.51 0.00
CA ARG A 208 -5.05 -12.36 -0.11
C ARG A 208 -5.60 -11.98 1.25
N ALA A 209 -5.59 -10.70 1.53
CA ALA A 209 -6.31 -10.12 2.66
C ALA A 209 -7.20 -8.99 2.14
N GLY A 210 -8.41 -8.91 2.65
CA GLY A 210 -9.35 -7.86 2.31
C GLY A 210 -9.95 -7.26 3.57
N GLU A 211 -10.12 -5.95 3.58
CA GLU A 211 -10.90 -5.23 4.58
C GLU A 211 -12.08 -4.53 3.89
N ARG A 212 -13.25 -4.58 4.52
CA ARG A 212 -14.48 -3.92 4.04
C ARG A 212 -15.20 -3.26 5.19
N VAL A 213 -15.64 -2.02 4.97
CA VAL A 213 -16.64 -1.38 5.82
C VAL A 213 -18.03 -1.80 5.32
N VAL A 214 -18.86 -2.32 6.23
CA VAL A 214 -20.25 -2.66 5.92
C VAL A 214 -21.13 -1.43 6.09
N TRP A 215 -21.64 -0.90 4.99
CA TRP A 215 -22.53 0.27 4.98
C TRP A 215 -24.02 -0.08 4.99
N ASP A 216 -24.35 -1.27 4.46
CA ASP A 216 -25.74 -1.74 4.38
C ASP A 216 -26.29 -2.03 5.78
N THR A 217 -27.24 -1.21 6.22
CA THR A 217 -27.91 -1.35 7.52
C THR A 217 -28.60 -2.70 7.66
N ALA A 218 -29.19 -3.24 6.59
CA ALA A 218 -29.84 -4.55 6.64
C ALA A 218 -28.81 -5.66 6.91
N LEU A 219 -27.65 -5.61 6.25
CA LEU A 219 -26.55 -6.53 6.51
C LEU A 219 -25.98 -6.34 7.92
N GLN A 220 -25.86 -5.10 8.41
CA GLN A 220 -25.41 -4.85 9.79
C GLN A 220 -26.37 -5.46 10.82
N GLU A 221 -27.67 -5.27 10.64
CA GLU A 221 -28.70 -5.87 11.52
C GLU A 221 -28.67 -7.40 11.44
N GLN A 222 -28.50 -7.96 10.24
CA GLN A 222 -28.40 -9.40 10.04
C GLN A 222 -27.19 -10.00 10.76
N ILE A 223 -26.02 -9.36 10.67
CA ILE A 223 -24.81 -9.77 11.40
C ILE A 223 -25.06 -9.78 12.91
N ARG A 224 -25.68 -8.72 13.43
CA ARG A 224 -26.02 -8.63 14.86
C ARG A 224 -27.01 -9.71 15.28
N GLY A 225 -27.99 -10.03 14.43
CA GLY A 225 -28.93 -11.14 14.62
C GLY A 225 -28.21 -12.48 14.75
N TRP A 226 -27.29 -12.80 13.83
CA TRP A 226 -26.50 -14.04 13.91
C TRP A 226 -25.69 -14.17 15.19
N ILE A 227 -25.10 -13.07 15.67
CA ILE A 227 -24.33 -13.05 16.92
C ILE A 227 -25.26 -13.23 18.12
N ALA A 228 -26.41 -12.56 18.13
CA ALA A 228 -27.38 -12.66 19.23
C ALA A 228 -28.01 -14.06 19.33
N ASP A 229 -28.26 -14.72 18.20
CA ASP A 229 -28.83 -16.05 18.12
C ASP A 229 -27.78 -17.18 18.20
N ALA A 230 -26.50 -16.81 18.33
CA ALA A 230 -25.40 -17.77 18.39
C ALA A 230 -25.51 -18.66 19.64
N ARG A 231 -25.32 -19.96 19.45
CA ARG A 231 -25.38 -20.95 20.54
C ARG A 231 -23.99 -21.51 20.84
N PRO A 232 -23.56 -21.62 22.09
CA PRO A 232 -22.27 -22.23 22.42
C PRO A 232 -22.16 -23.62 21.80
N LEU A 233 -21.02 -23.91 21.18
CA LEU A 233 -20.72 -25.25 20.72
C LEU A 233 -20.36 -26.12 21.92
N GLU A 234 -21.14 -27.17 22.16
CA GLU A 234 -20.88 -28.11 23.24
C GLU A 234 -19.81 -29.13 22.83
N GLY A 235 -18.88 -29.42 23.75
CA GLY A 235 -17.80 -30.38 23.53
C GLY A 235 -16.50 -29.76 23.03
N GLU A 236 -15.49 -30.60 22.83
CA GLU A 236 -14.19 -30.18 22.32
C GLU A 236 -14.26 -30.10 20.78
N PHE A 237 -14.07 -28.91 20.24
CA PHE A 237 -14.00 -28.67 18.80
C PHE A 237 -12.65 -28.07 18.45
N THR A 238 -11.95 -28.75 17.55
CA THR A 238 -10.70 -28.24 16.96
C THR A 238 -10.97 -28.01 15.47
N PRO A 239 -10.96 -26.77 14.98
CA PRO A 239 -11.17 -26.50 13.56
C PRO A 239 -10.00 -27.06 12.74
N ASP A 240 -10.28 -27.43 11.50
CA ASP A 240 -9.23 -27.80 10.56
C ASP A 240 -8.36 -26.57 10.23
N THR A 241 -7.04 -26.76 10.17
CA THR A 241 -6.09 -25.72 9.77
C THR A 241 -6.13 -25.57 8.24
N GLY A 242 -7.08 -24.78 7.72
CA GLY A 242 -7.16 -24.54 6.27
C GLY A 242 -8.40 -23.79 5.79
N GLY A 243 -9.42 -23.60 6.63
CA GLY A 243 -10.59 -22.81 6.26
C GLY A 243 -10.31 -21.31 6.15
N GLU A 244 -11.06 -20.62 5.29
CA GLU A 244 -11.07 -19.16 5.26
C GLU A 244 -11.77 -18.63 6.52
N THR A 245 -11.37 -17.43 6.96
CA THR A 245 -12.02 -16.76 8.08
C THR A 245 -12.33 -15.31 7.73
N ILE A 246 -13.42 -14.82 8.30
CA ILE A 246 -13.81 -13.41 8.24
C ILE A 246 -13.97 -12.93 9.67
N GLU A 247 -13.09 -12.02 10.08
CA GLU A 247 -13.24 -11.30 11.33
C GLU A 247 -14.24 -10.16 11.12
N VAL A 248 -15.19 -10.04 12.03
CA VAL A 248 -16.24 -9.03 12.09
C VAL A 248 -15.98 -8.21 13.34
N SER A 249 -15.61 -6.94 13.17
CA SER A 249 -15.29 -6.03 14.28
C SER A 249 -16.28 -4.87 14.36
N PHE A 250 -16.66 -4.50 15.58
CA PHE A 250 -17.55 -3.38 15.88
C PHE A 250 -16.77 -2.28 16.60
N GLY A 251 -16.43 -1.18 15.92
CA GLY A 251 -15.70 -0.06 16.51
C GLY A 251 -14.52 -0.48 17.39
N GLU A 252 -14.39 0.11 18.58
CA GLU A 252 -13.39 -0.29 19.58
C GLU A 252 -13.95 -1.40 20.49
N GLY A 253 -13.60 -2.67 20.22
CA GLY A 253 -13.44 -3.65 21.30
C GLY A 253 -14.00 -5.05 21.07
N ASN A 254 -15.00 -5.24 20.21
CA ASN A 254 -15.60 -6.57 20.00
C ASN A 254 -15.31 -7.09 18.60
N SER A 255 -14.67 -8.26 18.50
CA SER A 255 -14.52 -8.99 17.23
C SER A 255 -15.00 -10.44 17.31
N TYR A 256 -15.48 -10.92 16.18
CA TYR A 256 -16.05 -12.26 15.99
C TYR A 256 -15.47 -12.86 14.72
N ILE A 257 -14.98 -14.09 14.78
CA ILE A 257 -14.35 -14.76 13.64
C ILE A 257 -15.32 -15.79 13.09
N PHE A 258 -15.89 -15.52 11.91
CA PHE A 258 -16.71 -16.46 11.16
C PHE A 258 -15.80 -17.37 10.34
N SER A 259 -16.06 -18.68 10.38
CA SER A 259 -15.28 -19.68 9.66
C SER A 259 -16.04 -20.20 8.44
N SER A 260 -15.30 -20.51 7.36
CA SER A 260 -15.84 -21.23 6.21
C SER A 260 -16.21 -22.68 6.51
N GLN A 261 -15.80 -23.20 7.68
CA GLN A 261 -16.12 -24.54 8.13
C GLN A 261 -17.53 -24.60 8.72
N THR A 262 -18.10 -25.81 8.70
CA THR A 262 -19.43 -26.08 9.27
C THR A 262 -19.33 -27.26 10.22
N GLN A 263 -20.20 -27.27 11.25
CA GLN A 263 -20.35 -28.39 12.18
C GLN A 263 -21.81 -28.85 12.12
N ASP A 264 -22.03 -30.11 11.75
CA ASP A 264 -23.36 -30.72 11.66
C ASP A 264 -24.36 -29.90 10.81
N GLY A 265 -23.87 -29.22 9.77
CA GLY A 265 -24.67 -28.38 8.88
C GLY A 265 -24.95 -26.96 9.38
N ALA A 266 -24.44 -26.57 10.55
CA ALA A 266 -24.47 -25.21 11.08
C ALA A 266 -23.17 -24.46 10.78
N GLY A 267 -23.26 -23.13 10.70
CA GLY A 267 -22.09 -22.25 10.56
C GLY A 267 -21.33 -22.12 11.87
N LEU A 268 -20.06 -21.71 11.79
CA LEU A 268 -19.19 -21.55 12.95
C LEU A 268 -18.74 -20.11 13.12
N MET A 269 -18.82 -19.64 14.36
CA MET A 269 -18.31 -18.35 14.80
C MET A 269 -17.46 -18.55 16.05
N LYS A 270 -16.34 -17.85 16.14
CA LYS A 270 -15.50 -17.81 17.34
C LYS A 270 -15.56 -16.41 17.95
N HIS A 271 -15.67 -16.36 19.27
CA HIS A 271 -15.49 -15.14 20.05
C HIS A 271 -14.61 -15.46 21.25
N ASP A 272 -13.58 -14.63 21.47
CA ASP A 272 -12.48 -14.91 22.39
C ASP A 272 -11.84 -16.29 22.15
N SER A 273 -12.06 -17.22 23.09
CA SER A 273 -11.56 -18.59 23.05
C SER A 273 -12.66 -19.63 22.83
N ALA A 274 -13.93 -19.20 22.69
CA ALA A 274 -15.09 -20.08 22.60
C ALA A 274 -15.65 -20.15 21.17
N TRP A 275 -16.16 -21.33 20.81
CA TRP A 275 -16.84 -21.58 19.55
C TRP A 275 -18.36 -21.56 19.74
N TYR A 276 -19.03 -21.07 18.71
CA TYR A 276 -20.47 -20.92 18.65
C TYR A 276 -20.99 -21.45 17.32
N LEU A 277 -22.16 -22.07 17.37
CA LEU A 277 -22.99 -22.41 16.23
C LEU A 277 -23.81 -21.18 15.83
N VAL A 278 -23.74 -20.84 14.55
CA VAL A 278 -24.50 -19.73 13.93
C VAL A 278 -25.24 -20.23 12.69
N GLU A 279 -26.01 -19.35 12.04
CA GLU A 279 -26.69 -19.67 10.79
C GLU A 279 -25.68 -20.13 9.72
N LYS A 280 -26.03 -21.19 8.99
CA LYS A 280 -25.17 -21.82 7.98
C LYS A 280 -24.67 -20.84 6.92
N GLU A 281 -25.52 -19.93 6.50
CA GLU A 281 -25.24 -18.99 5.41
C GLU A 281 -24.53 -17.70 5.87
N ALA A 282 -24.20 -17.58 7.16
CA ALA A 282 -23.53 -16.39 7.69
C ALA A 282 -22.18 -16.16 7.00
N PHE A 283 -21.35 -17.20 6.90
CA PHE A 283 -20.04 -17.08 6.26
C PHE A 283 -20.14 -16.78 4.75
N SER A 284 -21.02 -17.48 4.03
CA SER A 284 -21.18 -17.30 2.57
C SER A 284 -21.66 -15.88 2.24
N THR A 285 -22.59 -15.35 3.03
CA THR A 285 -23.09 -13.97 2.91
C THR A 285 -21.98 -12.95 3.17
N LEU A 286 -21.23 -13.10 4.28
CA LEU A 286 -20.09 -12.22 4.60
C LEU A 286 -18.99 -12.29 3.53
N SER A 287 -18.70 -13.49 3.00
CA SER A 287 -17.72 -13.66 1.95
C SER A 287 -18.17 -13.02 0.63
N GLY A 288 -19.49 -12.94 0.37
CA GLY A 288 -20.05 -12.26 -0.79
C GLY A 288 -19.70 -10.77 -0.85
N VAL A 289 -19.43 -10.13 0.28
CA VAL A 289 -19.01 -8.71 0.36
C VAL A 289 -17.62 -8.47 -0.27
N PHE A 290 -16.82 -9.53 -0.40
CA PHE A 290 -15.48 -9.46 -0.99
C PHE A 290 -15.44 -9.86 -2.47
N SER A 291 -16.59 -10.22 -3.06
CA SER A 291 -16.70 -10.68 -4.46
C SER A 291 -16.98 -9.55 -5.44
#